data_AF-A0AA39ZFW4-F1
#
_entry.id   AF-A0AA39ZFW4-F1
#
_cell.length_a   1.000
_cell.length_b   1.000
_cell.length_c   1.000
_cell.angle_alpha   90.00
_cell.angle_beta   90.00
_cell.angle_gamma   90.00
#
_symmetry.space_group_name_H-M   'P 1'
#
loop_
_entity.id
_entity.type
_entity.pdbx_description
1 polymer ?
#
loop_
_entity_poly.entity_id
_entity_poly.type
_entity_poly.pdbx_seq_one_letter_code
_entity_poly.pdbx_strand_id
1 'polypeptide(L)'
;MVITKHILTLIVVAAFRVSGVESKACPPLGAVLPPPRQPGKEAVVIAAVQSLGALFEKITSRYNASAVSIGVQSIHEDTPLVDLHYTPPVRNKNGTANVTAETVYRIGSCTKIFTVLSLLQQSNIRWDEPVTTYLPELRHNQAQGTEIEAVRWDYVTIGSLASHLSGIGRDLAFDLANFPTFPAEKMGLPPLDKKSRANHCSGLGNTTVCTTQGNWRSDGALLRVLRVLTASYLDVLNNMPLRHPQYAPYTTPLYSNVGITLLGLVVEKATNQSLDQLLKEKIFFPAGMQETSLNEPPVPDQEGFIPAGDPTWFTKTGIFAS
;
A
#
# COMPACT_ATOMS: atom_id res chain seq x y z
N MET A 1 61.71 -25.82 26.82
CA MET A 1 62.21 -26.11 25.45
C MET A 1 60.97 -26.35 24.60
N VAL A 2 60.51 -25.55 23.63
CA VAL A 2 60.97 -24.36 22.90
C VAL A 2 59.70 -23.60 22.46
N ILE A 3 59.72 -22.28 22.72
CA ILE A 3 59.17 -21.14 21.97
C ILE A 3 58.17 -21.42 20.83
N THR A 4 56.95 -20.86 20.93
CA THR A 4 56.29 -20.27 19.74
C THR A 4 55.33 -19.10 20.08
N LYS A 5 55.85 -17.89 19.85
CA LYS A 5 55.22 -16.67 19.32
C LYS A 5 53.84 -16.24 19.84
N HIS A 6 53.87 -15.21 20.68
CA HIS A 6 52.80 -14.22 20.79
C HIS A 6 52.49 -13.59 19.42
N ILE A 7 51.28 -13.84 18.92
CA ILE A 7 50.68 -13.02 17.87
C ILE A 7 49.71 -12.07 18.57
N LEU A 8 50.19 -10.83 18.74
CA LEU A 8 49.37 -9.68 19.07
C LEU A 8 48.48 -9.40 17.86
N THR A 9 47.24 -9.87 17.88
CA THR A 9 46.25 -9.46 16.88
C THR A 9 45.81 -8.04 17.24
N LEU A 10 46.43 -7.07 16.57
CA LEU A 10 45.98 -5.69 16.50
C LEU A 10 44.53 -5.66 16.01
N ILE A 11 43.59 -5.48 16.93
CA ILE A 11 42.25 -5.02 16.59
C ILE A 11 42.43 -3.58 16.13
N VAL A 12 42.42 -3.37 14.81
CA VAL A 12 42.18 -2.05 14.23
C VAL A 12 40.75 -1.70 14.59
N VAL A 13 40.56 -1.10 15.77
CA VAL A 13 39.37 -0.30 16.05
C VAL A 13 39.48 0.85 15.08
N ALA A 14 38.77 0.74 13.95
CA ALA A 14 38.44 1.88 13.14
C ALA A 14 37.73 2.85 14.08
N ALA A 15 38.46 3.85 14.58
CA ALA A 15 37.91 4.98 15.27
C ALA A 15 37.07 5.73 14.24
N PHE A 16 35.84 5.26 14.02
CA PHE A 16 34.77 6.16 13.65
C PHE A 16 34.78 7.21 14.74
N ARG A 17 35.29 8.40 14.41
CA ARG A 17 34.93 9.58 15.16
C ARG A 17 33.41 9.64 15.07
N VAL A 18 32.75 9.16 16.12
CA VAL A 18 31.44 9.66 16.48
C VAL A 18 31.71 11.12 16.77
N SER A 19 31.64 11.95 15.73
CA SER A 19 31.37 13.35 15.92
C SER A 19 30.11 13.35 16.75
N GLY A 20 30.25 13.65 18.05
CA GLY A 20 29.10 13.88 18.89
C GLY A 20 28.26 14.88 18.13
N VAL A 21 27.09 14.44 17.64
CA VAL A 21 26.07 15.37 17.23
C VAL A 21 25.74 16.05 18.53
N GLU A 22 26.34 17.22 18.74
CA GLU A 22 25.96 18.14 19.79
C GLU A 22 24.45 18.23 19.64
N SER A 23 23.72 17.64 20.60
CA SER A 23 22.27 17.62 20.59
C SER A 23 21.87 19.07 20.77
N LYS A 24 21.82 19.83 19.67
CA LYS A 24 21.23 21.15 19.65
C LYS A 24 19.83 20.91 20.17
N ALA A 25 19.57 21.39 21.38
CA ALA A 25 18.23 21.41 21.96
C ALA A 25 17.29 21.83 20.83
N CYS A 26 16.21 21.06 20.61
CA CYS A 26 15.24 21.40 19.59
C CYS A 26 14.96 22.90 19.74
N PRO A 27 15.21 23.72 18.69
CA PRO A 27 14.98 25.14 18.81
C PRO A 27 13.55 25.34 19.32
N PRO A 28 13.31 26.27 20.27
CA PRO A 28 11.96 26.53 20.74
C PRO A 28 11.07 26.70 19.51
N LEU A 29 9.87 26.10 19.54
CA LEU A 29 8.91 26.25 18.46
C LEU A 29 8.83 27.75 18.13
N GLY A 30 9.26 28.10 16.92
CA GLY A 30 9.33 29.49 16.48
C GLY A 30 7.94 30.12 16.52
N ALA A 31 7.88 31.43 16.30
CA ALA A 31 6.60 32.11 16.16
C ALA A 31 5.74 31.37 15.12
N VAL A 32 4.50 31.03 15.50
CA VAL A 32 3.50 30.51 14.57
C VAL A 32 3.10 31.68 13.69
N LEU A 33 3.78 31.82 12.55
CA LEU A 33 3.48 32.85 11.56
C LEU A 33 2.15 32.48 10.86
N PRO A 34 1.34 33.48 10.47
CA PRO A 34 0.14 33.21 9.69
C PRO A 34 0.52 32.53 8.36
N PRO A 35 -0.31 31.61 7.84
CA PRO A 35 -0.08 31.00 6.53
C PRO A 35 0.09 32.07 5.44
N PRO A 36 1.10 31.95 4.57
CA PRO A 36 1.31 32.89 3.48
C PRO A 36 0.12 32.83 2.51
N ARG A 37 -0.48 33.99 2.19
CA ARG A 37 -1.67 34.06 1.33
C ARG A 37 -1.38 34.26 -0.15
N GLN A 38 -0.21 34.80 -0.49
CA GLN A 38 0.22 35.03 -1.87
C GLN A 38 1.68 34.59 -2.08
N PRO A 39 2.04 33.34 -1.70
CA PRO A 39 3.42 32.87 -1.83
C PRO A 39 3.93 32.96 -3.28
N GLY A 40 3.08 32.88 -4.30
CA GLY A 40 3.49 33.04 -5.70
C GLY A 40 4.10 34.40 -6.07
N LYS A 41 3.88 35.43 -5.24
CA LYS A 41 4.45 36.78 -5.43
C LYS A 41 5.76 36.99 -4.67
N GLU A 42 6.11 36.09 -3.77
CA GLU A 42 7.30 36.22 -2.93
C GLU A 42 8.56 35.86 -3.73
N ALA A 43 9.54 36.76 -3.76
CA ALA A 43 10.77 36.57 -4.54
C ALA A 43 11.51 35.27 -4.17
N VAL A 44 11.47 34.88 -2.90
CA VAL A 44 12.08 33.62 -2.42
C VAL A 44 11.37 32.38 -2.98
N VAL A 45 10.04 32.41 -3.09
CA VAL A 45 9.25 31.29 -3.63
C VAL A 45 9.46 31.21 -5.14
N ILE A 46 9.43 32.34 -5.85
CA ILE A 46 9.71 32.40 -7.30
C ILE A 46 11.09 31.79 -7.60
N ALA A 47 12.13 32.20 -6.85
CA ALA A 47 13.47 31.65 -7.02
C ALA A 47 13.55 30.13 -6.71
N ALA A 48 12.80 29.67 -5.70
CA ALA A 48 12.73 28.24 -5.36
C ALA A 48 12.02 27.44 -6.46
N VAL A 49 10.91 27.94 -7.01
CA VAL A 49 10.18 27.32 -8.14
C VAL A 49 11.08 27.20 -9.37
N GLN A 50 11.81 28.25 -9.73
CA GLN A 50 12.77 28.21 -10.85
C GLN A 50 13.87 27.18 -10.62
N SER A 51 14.42 27.13 -9.41
CA SER A 51 15.44 26.15 -9.02
C SER A 51 14.91 24.72 -9.09
N LEU A 52 13.66 24.50 -8.68
CA LEU A 52 12.97 23.22 -8.77
C LEU A 52 12.76 22.81 -10.23
N GLY A 53 12.35 23.73 -11.11
CA GLY A 53 12.22 23.47 -12.55
C GLY A 53 13.53 22.99 -13.19
N ALA A 54 14.63 23.71 -12.94
CA ALA A 54 15.94 23.31 -13.43
C ALA A 54 16.41 21.94 -12.88
N LEU A 55 16.11 21.66 -11.60
CA LEU A 55 16.42 20.37 -10.99
C LEU A 55 15.57 19.24 -11.59
N PHE A 56 14.28 19.50 -11.83
CA PHE A 56 13.34 18.57 -12.43
C PHE A 56 13.86 18.12 -13.79
N GLU A 57 14.14 19.05 -14.73
CA GLU A 57 14.70 18.73 -16.05
C GLU A 57 16.00 17.92 -15.98
N LYS A 58 16.90 18.29 -15.07
CA LYS A 58 18.19 17.61 -14.88
C LYS A 58 18.05 16.17 -14.36
N ILE A 59 17.04 15.90 -13.55
CA ILE A 59 16.78 14.56 -12.99
C ILE A 59 16.03 13.73 -14.03
N THR A 60 14.92 14.25 -14.55
CA THR A 60 14.00 13.52 -15.41
C THR A 60 14.58 13.20 -16.78
N SER A 61 15.52 14.00 -17.30
CA SER A 61 16.25 13.71 -18.55
C SER A 61 17.01 12.38 -18.55
N ARG A 62 17.20 11.75 -17.38
CA ARG A 62 17.83 10.43 -17.25
C ARG A 62 16.81 9.28 -17.26
N TYR A 63 15.52 9.57 -17.19
CA TYR A 63 14.47 8.57 -17.12
C TYR A 63 14.06 8.13 -18.51
N ASN A 64 14.25 6.84 -18.79
CA ASN A 64 13.96 6.25 -20.10
C ASN A 64 12.50 5.76 -20.21
N ALA A 65 11.92 5.26 -19.11
CA ALA A 65 10.60 4.63 -19.08
C ALA A 65 9.70 5.07 -17.91
N SER A 66 10.09 6.11 -17.18
CA SER A 66 9.36 6.62 -16.01
C SER A 66 8.88 8.03 -16.28
N ALA A 67 7.57 8.25 -16.20
CA ALA A 67 6.98 9.58 -16.18
C ALA A 67 7.06 10.18 -14.78
N VAL A 68 7.09 11.51 -14.73
CA VAL A 68 7.05 12.27 -13.48
C VAL A 68 6.14 13.47 -13.66
N SER A 69 5.27 13.70 -12.69
CA SER A 69 4.45 14.90 -12.58
C SER A 69 4.58 15.47 -11.17
N ILE A 70 4.78 16.79 -11.06
CA ILE A 70 4.87 17.51 -9.79
C ILE A 70 3.94 18.72 -9.86
N GLY A 71 2.93 18.73 -8.98
CA GLY A 71 2.06 19.88 -8.74
C GLY A 71 2.29 20.44 -7.34
N VAL A 72 2.39 21.77 -7.22
CA VAL A 72 2.40 22.48 -5.93
C VAL A 72 1.42 23.64 -6.00
N GLN A 73 0.39 23.59 -5.17
CA GLN A 73 -0.69 24.58 -5.12
C GLN A 73 -0.75 25.25 -3.75
N SER A 74 -0.88 26.58 -3.74
CA SER A 74 -1.30 27.32 -2.55
C SER A 74 -2.82 27.25 -2.45
N ILE A 75 -3.36 26.90 -1.28
CA ILE A 75 -4.81 26.92 -1.04
C ILE A 75 -5.43 28.34 -1.07
N HIS A 76 -4.60 29.38 -1.22
CA HIS A 76 -4.99 30.79 -1.23
C HIS A 76 -4.83 31.45 -2.61
N GLU A 77 -4.35 30.73 -3.61
CA GLU A 77 -4.14 31.22 -4.97
C GLU A 77 -4.81 30.28 -5.97
N ASP A 78 -5.29 30.79 -7.09
CA ASP A 78 -5.97 29.98 -8.12
C ASP A 78 -5.00 29.29 -9.08
N THR A 79 -3.76 29.78 -9.17
CA THR A 79 -2.73 29.26 -10.07
C THR A 79 -1.72 28.42 -9.28
N PRO A 80 -1.28 27.26 -9.80
CA PRO A 80 -0.26 26.46 -9.16
C PRO A 80 1.09 27.18 -9.16
N LEU A 81 1.83 27.00 -8.07
CA LEU A 81 3.22 27.47 -7.95
C LEU A 81 4.16 26.62 -8.81
N VAL A 82 3.85 25.33 -8.96
CA VAL A 82 4.63 24.36 -9.73
C VAL A 82 3.65 23.48 -10.49
N ASP A 83 3.89 23.32 -11.79
CA ASP A 83 3.16 22.41 -12.66
C ASP A 83 4.15 21.86 -13.70
N LEU A 84 4.76 20.72 -13.37
CA LEU A 84 5.90 20.15 -14.11
C LEU A 84 5.62 18.70 -14.48
N HIS A 85 5.80 18.36 -15.75
CA HIS A 85 5.53 17.03 -16.30
C HIS A 85 6.67 16.55 -17.19
N TYR A 86 6.99 15.26 -17.12
CA TYR A 86 7.99 14.62 -17.96
C TYR A 86 7.43 13.37 -18.63
N THR A 87 7.47 13.38 -19.96
CA THR A 87 7.13 12.24 -20.82
C THR A 87 8.40 11.47 -21.18
N PRO A 88 8.55 10.21 -20.75
CA PRO A 88 9.71 9.40 -21.12
C PRO A 88 9.63 8.93 -22.59
N PRO A 89 10.78 8.71 -23.24
CA PRO A 89 10.81 8.24 -24.63
C PRO A 89 10.26 6.82 -24.81
N VAL A 90 10.41 5.94 -23.80
CA VAL A 90 9.91 4.56 -23.84
C VAL A 90 8.65 4.44 -22.98
N ARG A 91 7.52 4.09 -23.60
CA ARG A 91 6.22 3.91 -22.92
C ARG A 91 5.34 2.90 -23.65
N ASN A 92 4.33 2.39 -22.97
CA ASN A 92 3.36 1.47 -23.58
C ASN A 92 2.46 2.24 -24.56
N LYS A 93 2.17 1.65 -25.73
CA LYS A 93 1.32 2.25 -26.76
C LYS A 93 -0.16 2.40 -26.37
N ASN A 94 -0.60 1.64 -25.37
CA ASN A 94 -1.97 1.69 -24.87
C ASN A 94 -2.20 2.80 -23.83
N GLY A 95 -1.16 3.52 -23.41
CA GLY A 95 -1.25 4.67 -22.50
C GLY A 95 -1.05 6.00 -23.22
N THR A 96 -1.03 7.09 -22.46
CA THR A 96 -0.89 8.44 -23.00
C THR A 96 0.39 8.64 -23.82
N ALA A 97 0.26 9.39 -24.91
CA ALA A 97 1.38 9.82 -25.72
C ALA A 97 2.16 10.98 -25.08
N ASN A 98 1.50 11.80 -24.25
CA ASN A 98 2.11 12.94 -23.59
C ASN A 98 1.60 13.07 -22.16
N VAL A 99 2.53 13.18 -21.22
CA VAL A 99 2.24 13.39 -19.81
C VAL A 99 1.89 14.86 -19.58
N THR A 100 0.76 15.09 -18.94
CA THR A 100 0.17 16.40 -18.62
C THR A 100 -0.39 16.40 -17.19
N ALA A 101 -0.99 17.51 -16.79
CA ALA A 101 -1.68 17.63 -15.50
C ALA A 101 -2.88 16.67 -15.35
N GLU A 102 -3.50 16.30 -16.47
CA GLU A 102 -4.65 15.39 -16.58
C GLU A 102 -4.21 13.92 -16.76
N THR A 103 -2.91 13.62 -16.72
CA THR A 103 -2.47 12.24 -16.87
C THR A 103 -2.83 11.40 -15.64
N VAL A 104 -3.54 10.30 -15.87
CA VAL A 104 -3.95 9.37 -14.79
C VAL A 104 -2.79 8.44 -14.40
N TYR A 105 -2.62 8.24 -13.10
CA TYR A 105 -1.60 7.35 -12.52
C TYR A 105 -2.22 6.32 -11.58
N ARG A 106 -1.64 5.12 -11.53
CA ARG A 106 -1.88 4.22 -10.40
C ARG A 106 -1.17 4.73 -9.16
N ILE A 107 -1.94 5.12 -8.14
CA ILE A 107 -1.42 5.73 -6.91
C ILE A 107 -1.07 4.72 -5.80
N GLY A 108 -1.37 3.43 -6.03
CA GLY A 108 -1.00 2.32 -5.16
C GLY A 108 -1.42 2.52 -3.69
N SER A 109 -0.45 2.59 -2.79
CA SER A 109 -0.74 2.65 -1.34
C SER A 109 -1.41 3.95 -0.89
N CYS A 110 -1.39 5.02 -1.71
CA CYS A 110 -2.14 6.24 -1.43
C CYS A 110 -3.65 5.97 -1.36
N THR A 111 -4.16 4.91 -2.01
CA THR A 111 -5.57 4.50 -1.96
C THR A 111 -6.09 4.29 -0.53
N LYS A 112 -5.22 3.89 0.42
CA LYS A 112 -5.60 3.66 1.82
C LYS A 112 -6.17 4.89 2.50
N ILE A 113 -5.70 6.08 2.11
CA ILE A 113 -6.21 7.36 2.62
C ILE A 113 -7.70 7.46 2.32
N PHE A 114 -8.12 7.13 1.10
CA PHE A 114 -9.52 7.15 0.70
C PHE A 114 -10.36 6.08 1.42
N THR A 115 -9.80 4.89 1.65
CA THR A 115 -10.49 3.84 2.43
C THR A 115 -10.70 4.26 3.89
N VAL A 116 -9.74 4.92 4.52
CA VAL A 116 -9.92 5.44 5.89
C VAL A 116 -10.87 6.63 5.89
N LEU A 117 -10.84 7.49 4.86
CA LEU A 117 -11.77 8.59 4.72
C LEU A 117 -13.21 8.11 4.54
N SER A 118 -13.45 7.02 3.80
CA SER A 118 -14.79 6.45 3.65
C SER A 118 -15.36 5.94 4.98
N LEU A 119 -14.50 5.38 5.84
CA LEU A 119 -14.85 5.04 7.22
C LEU A 119 -15.18 6.29 8.05
N LEU A 120 -14.35 7.35 7.96
CA LEU A 120 -14.57 8.60 8.72
C LEU A 120 -15.89 9.30 8.34
N GLN A 121 -16.42 9.05 7.14
CA GLN A 121 -17.74 9.51 6.73
C GLN A 121 -18.90 8.72 7.39
N GLN A 122 -18.63 7.64 8.10
CA GLN A 122 -19.63 6.81 8.76
C GLN A 122 -19.68 7.10 10.27
N SER A 123 -20.69 7.86 10.71
CA SER A 123 -20.90 8.18 12.13
C SER A 123 -21.37 7.00 12.98
N ASN A 124 -21.89 5.95 12.34
CA ASN A 124 -22.43 4.75 12.98
C ASN A 124 -21.40 3.63 13.15
N ILE A 125 -20.15 3.82 12.70
CA ILE A 125 -19.09 2.82 12.87
C ILE A 125 -18.18 3.27 14.01
N ARG A 126 -18.14 2.46 15.06
CA ARG A 126 -17.27 2.70 16.20
C ARG A 126 -15.89 2.07 15.95
N TRP A 127 -14.85 2.82 16.27
CA TRP A 127 -13.47 2.41 16.00
C TRP A 127 -12.98 1.33 16.97
N ASP A 128 -13.56 1.27 18.17
CA ASP A 128 -13.27 0.28 19.21
C ASP A 128 -14.07 -1.02 19.04
N GLU A 129 -15.01 -1.07 18.10
CA GLU A 129 -15.77 -2.30 17.83
C GLU A 129 -14.88 -3.37 17.16
N PRO A 130 -15.07 -4.65 17.54
CA PRO A 130 -14.44 -5.75 16.85
C PRO A 130 -14.82 -5.78 15.36
N VAL A 131 -13.88 -6.17 14.50
CA VAL A 131 -14.14 -6.40 13.07
C VAL A 131 -15.25 -7.43 12.85
N THR A 132 -15.39 -8.38 13.78
CA THR A 132 -16.42 -9.42 13.78
C THR A 132 -17.84 -8.90 13.99
N THR A 133 -18.01 -7.63 14.40
CA THR A 133 -19.32 -6.95 14.41
C THR A 133 -19.90 -6.83 13.00
N TYR A 134 -19.05 -6.53 12.03
CA TYR A 134 -19.45 -6.38 10.63
C TYR A 134 -19.17 -7.64 9.82
N LEU A 135 -18.09 -8.35 10.15
CA LEU A 135 -17.61 -9.53 9.45
C LEU A 135 -17.69 -10.79 10.35
N PRO A 136 -18.89 -11.25 10.75
CA PRO A 136 -19.07 -12.33 11.73
C PRO A 136 -18.50 -13.68 11.26
N GLU A 137 -18.35 -13.89 9.96
CA GLU A 137 -17.70 -15.06 9.36
C GLU A 137 -16.25 -15.25 9.85
N LEU A 138 -15.56 -14.18 10.26
CA LEU A 138 -14.21 -14.28 10.83
C LEU A 138 -14.18 -15.04 12.16
N ARG A 139 -15.30 -15.12 12.90
CA ARG A 139 -15.39 -15.89 14.16
C ARG A 139 -15.32 -17.40 13.96
N HIS A 140 -15.78 -17.89 12.80
CA HIS A 140 -15.73 -19.32 12.47
C HIS A 140 -14.28 -19.83 12.31
N ASN A 141 -13.32 -18.90 12.34
CA ASN A 141 -11.88 -19.12 12.14
C ASN A 141 -11.08 -18.77 13.38
N GLN A 142 -11.69 -18.69 14.56
CA GLN A 142 -10.96 -18.88 15.80
C GLN A 142 -10.46 -20.32 15.80
N ALA A 143 -9.35 -20.57 15.10
CA ALA A 143 -8.68 -21.86 15.17
C ALA A 143 -8.43 -22.17 16.64
N GLN A 144 -8.69 -23.43 17.03
CA GLN A 144 -8.31 -23.90 18.35
C GLN A 144 -6.78 -23.83 18.44
N GLY A 145 -6.28 -22.75 19.04
CA GLY A 145 -4.86 -22.41 19.02
C GLY A 145 -4.56 -21.25 19.96
N THR A 146 -3.30 -21.09 20.27
CA THR A 146 -2.79 -20.00 21.10
C THR A 146 -2.84 -18.66 20.37
N GLU A 147 -2.60 -17.54 21.08
CA GLU A 147 -2.50 -16.19 20.49
C GLU A 147 -1.42 -16.06 19.39
N ILE A 148 -0.51 -17.03 19.33
CA ILE A 148 0.55 -17.11 18.33
C ILE A 148 0.06 -17.87 17.09
N GLU A 149 -0.86 -18.81 17.26
CA GLU A 149 -1.28 -19.72 16.19
C GLU A 149 -2.47 -19.17 15.41
N ALA A 150 -3.31 -18.37 16.05
CA ALA A 150 -4.55 -17.88 15.47
C ALA A 150 -4.77 -16.39 15.74
N VAL A 151 -5.26 -15.68 14.71
CA VAL A 151 -5.72 -14.30 14.89
C VAL A 151 -6.97 -14.33 15.77
N ARG A 152 -6.92 -13.65 16.91
CA ARG A 152 -8.10 -13.43 17.76
C ARG A 152 -8.94 -12.31 17.17
N TRP A 153 -9.81 -12.64 16.22
CA TRP A 153 -10.59 -11.67 15.45
C TRP A 153 -11.49 -10.77 16.29
N ASP A 154 -11.98 -11.23 17.45
CA ASP A 154 -12.76 -10.37 18.36
C ASP A 154 -11.92 -9.30 19.08
N TYR A 155 -10.58 -9.39 19.05
CA TYR A 155 -9.67 -8.34 19.54
C TYR A 155 -9.12 -7.44 18.43
N VAL A 156 -9.37 -7.78 17.17
CA VAL A 156 -9.06 -6.90 16.04
C VAL A 156 -10.21 -5.92 15.90
N THR A 157 -9.96 -4.64 16.13
CA THR A 157 -10.97 -3.59 16.03
C THR A 157 -10.90 -2.87 14.68
N ILE A 158 -11.94 -2.10 14.36
CA ILE A 158 -11.95 -1.23 13.16
C ILE A 158 -10.78 -0.24 13.19
N GLY A 159 -10.51 0.34 14.36
CA GLY A 159 -9.42 1.28 14.54
C GLY A 159 -8.05 0.63 14.40
N SER A 160 -7.87 -0.63 14.84
CA SER A 160 -6.60 -1.33 14.67
C SER A 160 -6.33 -1.69 13.20
N LEU A 161 -7.37 -1.96 12.41
CA LEU A 161 -7.25 -2.11 10.95
C LEU A 161 -6.81 -0.79 10.29
N ALA A 162 -7.50 0.32 10.62
CA ALA A 162 -7.22 1.64 10.04
C ALA A 162 -5.83 2.20 10.41
N SER A 163 -5.31 1.84 11.58
CA SER A 163 -4.05 2.35 12.12
C SER A 163 -2.87 1.38 11.95
N HIS A 164 -3.04 0.28 11.22
CA HIS A 164 -2.00 -0.75 11.06
C HIS A 164 -1.55 -1.36 12.41
N LEU A 165 -2.46 -1.48 13.37
CA LEU A 165 -2.25 -2.06 14.70
C LEU A 165 -3.00 -3.38 14.90
N SER A 166 -3.53 -3.99 13.84
CA SER A 166 -4.29 -5.23 13.94
C SER A 166 -3.42 -6.47 14.19
N GLY A 167 -2.09 -6.36 14.01
CA GLY A 167 -1.17 -7.50 14.09
C GLY A 167 -1.23 -8.46 12.89
N ILE A 168 -2.06 -8.13 11.90
CA ILE A 168 -2.25 -8.90 10.68
C ILE A 168 -1.08 -8.63 9.73
N GLY A 169 -0.54 -9.71 9.14
CA GLY A 169 0.53 -9.65 8.15
C GLY A 169 0.27 -8.69 6.99
N ARG A 170 1.37 -8.29 6.32
CA ARG A 170 1.36 -7.28 5.26
C ARG A 170 0.39 -7.61 4.13
N ASP A 171 0.53 -8.80 3.59
CA ASP A 171 -0.08 -9.24 2.34
C ASP A 171 -0.32 -10.74 2.37
N LEU A 172 -1.23 -11.19 1.51
CA LEU A 172 -1.40 -12.61 1.19
C LEU A 172 -0.49 -13.04 0.03
N ALA A 173 0.05 -12.09 -0.72
CA ALA A 173 0.67 -12.32 -2.02
C ALA A 173 2.20 -12.19 -2.08
N PHE A 174 2.83 -11.54 -1.10
CA PHE A 174 4.28 -11.33 -1.09
C PHE A 174 5.02 -12.39 -0.26
N ASP A 175 4.67 -13.65 -0.45
CA ASP A 175 5.58 -14.72 -0.03
C ASP A 175 6.73 -14.79 -1.03
N LEU A 176 7.97 -14.60 -0.57
CA LEU A 176 9.16 -14.72 -1.41
C LEU A 176 9.27 -16.14 -2.02
N ALA A 177 8.69 -17.14 -1.36
CA ALA A 177 8.56 -18.50 -1.88
C ALA A 177 7.78 -18.61 -3.20
N ASN A 178 6.90 -17.64 -3.49
CA ASN A 178 6.07 -17.62 -4.69
C ASN A 178 6.78 -17.00 -5.91
N PHE A 179 7.95 -16.37 -5.72
CA PHE A 179 8.71 -15.80 -6.82
C PHE A 179 9.72 -16.83 -7.34
N PRO A 180 9.58 -17.33 -8.59
CA PRO A 180 10.48 -18.37 -9.13
C PRO A 180 11.95 -17.97 -9.16
N THR A 181 12.24 -16.67 -9.15
CA THR A 181 13.57 -16.09 -9.16
C THR A 181 14.19 -15.94 -7.77
N PHE A 182 13.44 -16.15 -6.68
CA PHE A 182 13.94 -16.05 -5.32
C PHE A 182 14.83 -17.26 -4.97
N PRO A 183 16.15 -17.07 -4.74
CA PRO A 183 17.08 -18.19 -4.61
C PRO A 183 17.15 -18.70 -3.16
N ALA A 184 16.03 -19.16 -2.61
CA ALA A 184 15.88 -19.53 -1.19
C ALA A 184 17.01 -20.47 -0.69
N GLU A 185 17.27 -21.57 -1.41
CA GLU A 185 18.29 -22.54 -1.04
C GLU A 185 19.72 -21.96 -1.08
N LYS A 186 20.01 -21.04 -2.02
CA LYS A 186 21.31 -20.36 -2.07
C LYS A 186 21.50 -19.38 -0.91
N MET A 187 20.41 -18.93 -0.30
CA MET A 187 20.41 -18.10 0.90
C MET A 187 20.41 -18.94 2.19
N GLY A 188 20.53 -20.27 2.08
CA GLY A 188 20.54 -21.19 3.22
C GLY A 188 19.16 -21.50 3.81
N LEU A 189 18.07 -21.07 3.14
CA LEU A 189 16.71 -21.43 3.53
C LEU A 189 16.40 -22.87 3.09
N PRO A 190 15.56 -23.61 3.84
CA PRO A 190 15.19 -24.97 3.47
C PRO A 190 14.47 -25.01 2.11
N PRO A 191 14.61 -26.13 1.36
CA PRO A 191 13.89 -26.30 0.11
C PRO A 191 12.37 -26.24 0.37
N LEU A 192 11.69 -25.37 -0.36
CA LEU A 192 10.24 -25.23 -0.27
C LEU A 192 9.57 -26.47 -0.84
N ASP A 193 8.80 -27.17 -0.01
CA ASP A 193 8.01 -28.31 -0.49
C ASP A 193 6.91 -27.83 -1.47
N LYS A 194 6.46 -28.71 -2.37
CA LYS A 194 5.44 -28.35 -3.38
C LYS A 194 4.07 -27.99 -2.76
N LYS A 195 3.71 -28.52 -1.58
CA LYS A 195 2.51 -28.13 -0.85
C LYS A 195 2.66 -26.72 -0.26
N SER A 196 3.81 -26.36 0.28
CA SER A 196 4.13 -25.01 0.77
C SER A 196 4.02 -23.94 -0.33
N ARG A 197 4.33 -24.29 -1.59
CA ARG A 197 4.17 -23.40 -2.77
C ARG A 197 2.75 -23.35 -3.35
N ALA A 198 1.92 -24.39 -3.15
CA ALA A 198 0.69 -24.58 -3.91
C ALA A 198 -0.52 -23.75 -3.41
N ASN A 199 -0.46 -23.19 -2.20
CA ASN A 199 -1.67 -22.74 -1.50
C ASN A 199 -1.79 -21.22 -1.34
N HIS A 200 -1.05 -20.46 -2.13
CA HIS A 200 -1.03 -19.02 -2.05
C HIS A 200 -1.63 -18.44 -3.32
N CYS A 201 -2.94 -18.21 -3.29
CA CYS A 201 -3.55 -17.36 -4.29
C CYS A 201 -3.10 -15.92 -4.04
N SER A 202 -2.90 -15.17 -5.12
CA SER A 202 -2.28 -13.85 -5.02
C SER A 202 -2.62 -12.94 -6.20
N GLY A 203 -2.77 -13.52 -7.39
CA GLY A 203 -2.98 -12.78 -8.63
C GLY A 203 -1.77 -11.95 -9.08
N LEU A 204 -0.64 -12.02 -8.37
CA LEU A 204 0.62 -11.40 -8.75
C LEU A 204 1.53 -12.42 -9.49
N GLY A 205 2.06 -12.03 -10.64
CA GLY A 205 2.93 -12.88 -11.45
C GLY A 205 2.23 -14.15 -11.96
N ASN A 206 2.94 -15.29 -11.98
CA ASN A 206 2.39 -16.59 -12.40
C ASN A 206 1.66 -17.34 -11.25
N THR A 207 1.24 -16.63 -10.18
CA THR A 207 0.48 -17.25 -9.09
C THR A 207 -1.01 -17.29 -9.42
N THR A 208 -1.73 -18.28 -8.88
CA THR A 208 -3.19 -18.37 -9.06
C THR A 208 -3.86 -17.10 -8.54
N VAL A 209 -4.76 -16.52 -9.33
CA VAL A 209 -5.61 -15.43 -8.86
C VAL A 209 -6.47 -15.95 -7.71
N CYS A 210 -6.65 -15.17 -6.64
CA CYS A 210 -7.61 -15.52 -5.61
C CYS A 210 -9.02 -15.42 -6.17
N THR A 211 -9.50 -16.49 -6.80
CA THR A 211 -10.85 -16.56 -7.36
C THR A 211 -11.77 -17.31 -6.42
N THR A 212 -13.06 -16.97 -6.48
CA THR A 212 -14.11 -17.72 -5.80
C THR A 212 -14.48 -19.03 -6.49
N GLN A 213 -13.74 -19.48 -7.51
CA GLN A 213 -14.14 -20.59 -8.37
C GLN A 213 -13.79 -21.98 -7.79
N GLY A 214 -14.54 -22.35 -6.75
CA GLY A 214 -15.30 -23.61 -6.73
C GLY A 214 -16.76 -23.28 -7.08
N ASN A 215 -17.51 -24.19 -7.71
CA ASN A 215 -18.88 -23.98 -8.24
C ASN A 215 -19.85 -23.13 -7.38
N TRP A 216 -19.81 -21.79 -7.44
CA TRP A 216 -20.79 -20.93 -6.77
C TRP A 216 -21.05 -19.66 -7.59
N ARG A 217 -22.04 -19.73 -8.50
CA ARG A 217 -22.56 -18.56 -9.23
C ARG A 217 -23.56 -17.80 -8.36
N SER A 218 -23.57 -16.47 -8.57
CA SER A 218 -24.63 -15.49 -8.26
C SER A 218 -24.76 -14.86 -6.87
N ASP A 219 -23.67 -14.45 -6.20
CA ASP A 219 -23.76 -13.54 -5.03
C ASP A 219 -22.88 -12.29 -5.21
N GLY A 220 -23.27 -11.15 -4.62
CA GLY A 220 -22.68 -9.81 -4.82
C GLY A 220 -21.19 -9.65 -4.45
N ALA A 221 -20.57 -8.53 -4.86
CA ALA A 221 -19.13 -8.26 -4.73
C ALA A 221 -18.59 -8.41 -3.29
N LEU A 222 -19.34 -7.93 -2.29
CA LEU A 222 -19.00 -8.05 -0.86
C LEU A 222 -18.90 -9.50 -0.40
N LEU A 223 -19.86 -10.36 -0.80
CA LEU A 223 -19.84 -11.79 -0.49
C LEU A 223 -18.71 -12.51 -1.23
N ARG A 224 -18.30 -12.05 -2.42
CA ARG A 224 -17.15 -12.62 -3.16
C ARG A 224 -15.83 -12.28 -2.49
N VAL A 225 -15.65 -11.02 -2.09
CA VAL A 225 -14.42 -10.56 -1.43
C VAL A 225 -14.32 -11.15 -0.03
N LEU A 226 -15.44 -11.23 0.71
CA LEU A 226 -15.49 -11.98 1.96
C LEU A 226 -15.20 -13.44 1.74
N ARG A 227 -15.73 -14.07 0.68
CA ARG A 227 -15.40 -15.46 0.32
C ARG A 227 -13.94 -15.65 -0.05
N VAL A 228 -13.30 -14.70 -0.72
CA VAL A 228 -11.86 -14.73 -1.03
C VAL A 228 -11.02 -14.50 0.23
N LEU A 229 -11.36 -13.53 1.07
CA LEU A 229 -10.67 -13.30 2.33
C LEU A 229 -10.85 -14.47 3.28
N THR A 230 -12.07 -14.99 3.40
CA THR A 230 -12.30 -16.25 4.06
C THR A 230 -11.56 -17.35 3.33
N ALA A 231 -11.51 -17.47 2.00
CA ALA A 231 -10.82 -18.56 1.30
C ALA A 231 -9.28 -18.46 1.27
N SER A 232 -8.72 -17.28 1.53
CA SER A 232 -7.28 -17.03 1.61
C SER A 232 -6.76 -16.99 3.04
N TYR A 233 -7.62 -16.66 4.02
CA TYR A 233 -7.33 -16.90 5.45
C TYR A 233 -7.74 -18.31 5.89
N LEU A 234 -8.82 -18.85 5.34
CA LEU A 234 -9.20 -20.24 5.38
C LEU A 234 -8.92 -20.84 4.02
N ASP A 235 -7.91 -21.66 3.91
CA ASP A 235 -8.02 -22.72 2.92
C ASP A 235 -9.08 -23.74 3.42
N VAL A 236 -10.38 -23.38 3.39
CA VAL A 236 -11.51 -24.26 3.79
C VAL A 236 -11.50 -25.54 2.97
N LEU A 237 -10.96 -25.48 1.75
CA LEU A 237 -10.87 -26.62 0.85
C LEU A 237 -9.74 -27.59 1.23
N ASN A 238 -8.71 -27.14 1.96
CA ASN A 238 -7.53 -27.95 2.28
C ASN A 238 -7.17 -28.05 3.77
N ASN A 239 -7.96 -27.48 4.68
CA ASN A 239 -7.79 -27.62 6.13
C ASN A 239 -6.38 -27.18 6.62
N MET A 240 -5.82 -26.12 6.00
CA MET A 240 -4.49 -25.61 6.35
C MET A 240 -4.55 -24.42 7.30
N PRO A 241 -3.57 -24.32 8.22
CA PRO A 241 -3.58 -23.28 9.23
C PRO A 241 -3.44 -21.90 8.60
N LEU A 242 -4.21 -20.96 9.17
CA LEU A 242 -4.12 -19.52 8.98
C LEU A 242 -2.66 -19.05 8.90
N ARG A 243 -2.40 -17.95 8.18
CA ARG A 243 -1.20 -17.16 8.50
C ARG A 243 -1.35 -16.67 9.94
N HIS A 244 -0.40 -17.07 10.76
CA HIS A 244 -0.31 -16.64 12.15
C HIS A 244 -0.33 -15.10 12.25
N PRO A 245 -0.94 -14.52 13.29
CA PRO A 245 -0.71 -13.12 13.60
C PRO A 245 0.79 -12.89 13.74
N GLN A 246 1.29 -11.79 13.20
CA GLN A 246 2.70 -11.43 13.41
C GLN A 246 2.88 -10.79 14.80
N TYR A 247 1.85 -10.10 15.26
CA TYR A 247 1.78 -9.48 16.57
C TYR A 247 0.37 -9.58 17.12
N ALA A 248 0.23 -9.45 18.44
CA ALA A 248 -1.08 -9.23 19.03
C ALA A 248 -1.60 -7.82 18.64
N PRO A 249 -2.93 -7.63 18.51
CA PRO A 249 -3.49 -6.31 18.25
C PRO A 249 -2.99 -5.27 19.26
N TYR A 250 -2.75 -4.05 18.79
CA TYR A 250 -2.28 -2.89 19.57
C TYR A 250 -0.88 -3.00 20.19
N THR A 251 -0.12 -4.06 19.92
CA THR A 251 1.24 -4.21 20.49
C THR A 251 2.32 -3.60 19.60
N THR A 252 2.23 -3.76 18.28
CA THR A 252 3.24 -3.31 17.33
C THR A 252 2.60 -2.78 16.05
N PRO A 253 2.98 -1.58 15.56
CA PRO A 253 2.55 -1.11 14.25
C PRO A 253 3.14 -1.98 13.14
N LEU A 254 2.28 -2.49 12.28
CA LEU A 254 2.61 -3.35 11.16
C LEU A 254 1.78 -2.97 9.93
N TYR A 255 2.45 -2.41 8.92
CA TYR A 255 1.83 -2.08 7.65
C TYR A 255 1.12 -3.30 7.06
N SER A 256 -0.19 -3.18 6.82
CA SER A 256 -1.05 -4.28 6.40
C SER A 256 -2.01 -3.84 5.30
N ASN A 257 -1.80 -4.34 4.09
CA ASN A 257 -2.75 -4.22 2.98
C ASN A 257 -4.02 -5.02 3.28
N VAL A 258 -3.88 -6.22 3.88
CA VAL A 258 -5.03 -7.03 4.32
C VAL A 258 -5.89 -6.26 5.32
N GLY A 259 -5.27 -5.61 6.30
CA GLY A 259 -6.00 -4.82 7.30
C GLY A 259 -6.87 -3.74 6.66
N ILE A 260 -6.33 -3.01 5.67
CA ILE A 260 -7.08 -2.00 4.94
C ILE A 260 -8.15 -2.62 4.03
N THR A 261 -7.90 -3.78 3.44
CA THR A 261 -8.93 -4.49 2.66
C THR A 261 -10.12 -4.88 3.55
N LEU A 262 -9.85 -5.42 4.75
CA LEU A 262 -10.90 -5.72 5.73
C LEU A 262 -11.66 -4.46 6.14
N LEU A 263 -10.95 -3.33 6.29
CA LEU A 263 -11.58 -2.03 6.56
C LEU A 263 -12.55 -1.61 5.45
N GLY A 264 -12.15 -1.77 4.18
CA GLY A 264 -13.02 -1.50 3.04
C GLY A 264 -14.31 -2.32 3.11
N LEU A 265 -14.21 -3.60 3.45
CA LEU A 265 -15.39 -4.47 3.58
C LEU A 265 -16.29 -4.12 4.76
N VAL A 266 -15.70 -3.71 5.89
CA VAL A 266 -16.48 -3.20 7.03
C VAL A 266 -17.35 -2.05 6.56
N VAL A 267 -16.77 -1.09 5.82
CA VAL A 267 -17.50 0.06 5.28
C VAL A 267 -18.58 -0.39 4.30
N GLU A 268 -18.27 -1.28 3.36
CA GLU A 268 -19.26 -1.81 2.41
C GLU A 268 -20.42 -2.53 3.12
N LYS A 269 -20.11 -3.33 4.16
CA LYS A 269 -21.11 -4.05 4.93
C LYS A 269 -22.01 -3.13 5.75
N ALA A 270 -21.41 -2.13 6.39
CA ALA A 270 -22.12 -1.17 7.23
C ALA A 270 -23.06 -0.26 6.42
N THR A 271 -22.74 -0.02 5.15
CA THR A 271 -23.46 0.92 4.27
C THR A 271 -24.33 0.23 3.21
N ASN A 272 -24.10 -1.07 2.95
CA ASN A 272 -24.69 -1.82 1.86
C ASN A 272 -24.43 -1.20 0.47
N GLN A 273 -23.30 -0.50 0.31
CA GLN A 273 -22.81 0.08 -0.95
C GLN A 273 -21.40 -0.44 -1.25
N SER A 274 -20.99 -0.46 -2.52
CA SER A 274 -19.59 -0.76 -2.84
C SER A 274 -18.67 0.39 -2.43
N LEU A 275 -17.40 0.07 -2.13
CA LEU A 275 -16.42 1.07 -1.78
C LEU A 275 -16.21 2.07 -2.93
N ASP A 276 -16.21 1.59 -4.17
CA ASP A 276 -16.10 2.44 -5.37
C ASP A 276 -17.25 3.46 -5.46
N GLN A 277 -18.49 3.02 -5.23
CA GLN A 277 -19.65 3.91 -5.21
C GLN A 277 -19.55 4.94 -4.08
N LEU A 278 -19.20 4.50 -2.88
CA LEU A 278 -19.04 5.39 -1.73
C LEU A 278 -17.95 6.43 -1.94
N LEU A 279 -16.77 6.02 -2.42
CA LEU A 279 -15.68 6.94 -2.71
C LEU A 279 -16.10 7.96 -3.76
N LYS A 280 -16.76 7.50 -4.83
CA LYS A 280 -17.23 8.39 -5.89
C LYS A 280 -18.25 9.42 -5.37
N GLU A 281 -19.27 8.97 -4.65
CA GLU A 281 -20.37 9.82 -4.21
C GLU A 281 -20.01 10.75 -3.04
N LYS A 282 -19.21 10.26 -2.09
CA LYS A 282 -18.96 10.96 -0.82
C LYS A 282 -17.63 11.70 -0.78
N ILE A 283 -16.68 11.35 -1.64
CA ILE A 283 -15.33 11.91 -1.61
C ILE A 283 -14.95 12.53 -2.96
N PHE A 284 -14.91 11.74 -4.03
CA PHE A 284 -14.37 12.20 -5.31
C PHE A 284 -15.24 13.30 -5.94
N PHE A 285 -16.55 13.08 -6.05
CA PHE A 285 -17.45 14.06 -6.66
C PHE A 285 -17.53 15.37 -5.85
N PRO A 286 -17.73 15.35 -4.51
CA PRO A 286 -17.73 16.57 -3.72
C PRO A 286 -16.40 17.34 -3.73
N ALA A 287 -15.28 16.63 -3.91
CA ALA A 287 -13.94 17.24 -3.99
C ALA A 287 -13.52 17.63 -5.43
N GLY A 288 -14.39 17.43 -6.43
CA GLY A 288 -14.08 17.74 -7.83
C GLY A 288 -13.08 16.79 -8.50
N MET A 289 -12.83 15.62 -7.91
CA MET A 289 -11.87 14.62 -8.41
C MET A 289 -12.50 13.76 -9.52
N GLN A 290 -12.61 14.33 -10.72
CA GLN A 290 -13.33 13.71 -11.83
C GLN A 290 -12.59 12.53 -12.48
N GLU A 291 -11.26 12.52 -12.42
CA GLU A 291 -10.40 11.50 -13.03
C GLU A 291 -9.82 10.52 -12.00
N THR A 292 -10.55 10.27 -10.91
CA THR A 292 -10.17 9.31 -9.86
C THR A 292 -11.19 8.18 -9.76
N SER A 293 -10.71 6.94 -9.78
CA SER A 293 -11.54 5.72 -9.80
C SER A 293 -10.80 4.56 -9.13
N LEU A 294 -11.54 3.60 -8.57
CA LEU A 294 -10.97 2.30 -8.19
C LEU A 294 -10.94 1.31 -9.36
N ASN A 295 -11.73 1.56 -10.39
CA ASN A 295 -11.83 0.68 -11.55
C ASN A 295 -10.73 1.00 -12.57
N GLU A 296 -10.26 -0.06 -13.24
CA GLU A 296 -9.42 0.08 -14.41
C GLU A 296 -10.16 0.86 -15.50
N PRO A 297 -9.49 1.82 -16.15
CA PRO A 297 -10.10 2.52 -17.25
C PRO A 297 -10.15 1.63 -18.51
N PRO A 298 -11.14 1.85 -19.40
CA PRO A 298 -11.37 1.00 -20.56
C PRO A 298 -10.24 1.09 -21.60
N VAL A 299 -9.74 -0.05 -22.09
CA VAL A 299 -8.67 -0.06 -23.11
C VAL A 299 -9.21 0.26 -24.50
N PRO A 300 -8.54 1.13 -25.29
CA PRO A 300 -7.37 1.94 -24.94
C PRO A 300 -7.76 3.23 -24.20
N ASP A 301 -7.21 3.41 -23.01
CA ASP A 301 -7.46 4.59 -22.17
C ASP A 301 -6.28 5.57 -22.30
N GLN A 302 -6.25 6.37 -23.37
CA GLN A 302 -5.13 7.27 -23.67
C GLN A 302 -4.89 8.37 -22.62
N GLU A 303 -5.61 8.36 -21.50
CA GLU A 303 -5.50 9.27 -20.36
C GLU A 303 -4.42 8.82 -19.35
N GLY A 304 -4.19 7.51 -19.19
CA GLY A 304 -3.25 6.97 -18.20
C GLY A 304 -1.79 6.82 -18.68
N PHE A 305 -0.80 7.13 -17.83
CA PHE A 305 0.60 6.80 -18.12
C PHE A 305 0.92 5.35 -17.78
N ILE A 306 1.13 4.52 -18.80
CA ILE A 306 1.48 3.10 -18.65
C ILE A 306 2.98 2.88 -18.93
N PRO A 307 3.78 2.45 -17.94
CA PRO A 307 5.18 2.11 -18.18
C PRO A 307 5.32 0.99 -19.20
N ALA A 308 6.36 1.06 -20.04
CA ALA A 308 6.61 0.02 -21.04
C ALA A 308 6.85 -1.33 -20.38
N GLY A 309 6.11 -2.36 -20.83
CA GLY A 309 6.23 -3.72 -20.31
C GLY A 309 5.66 -3.93 -18.90
N ASP A 310 4.90 -2.97 -18.33
CA ASP A 310 4.25 -3.16 -17.04
C ASP A 310 3.17 -4.27 -17.13
N PRO A 311 3.36 -5.43 -16.46
CA PRO A 311 2.39 -6.52 -16.49
C PRO A 311 1.21 -6.29 -15.55
N THR A 312 1.31 -5.30 -14.67
CA THR A 312 0.30 -5.02 -13.64
C THR A 312 -0.73 -4.00 -14.09
N TRP A 313 -0.45 -3.27 -15.19
CA TRP A 313 -1.39 -2.64 -16.12
C TRP A 313 -2.88 -2.75 -15.76
N PHE A 314 -3.39 -3.82 -16.35
CA PHE A 314 -4.76 -4.27 -16.43
C PHE A 314 -4.94 -5.52 -15.55
N THR A 315 -4.11 -5.62 -14.51
CA THR A 315 -4.17 -6.72 -13.55
C THR A 315 -4.73 -6.16 -12.26
N LYS A 316 -5.89 -6.66 -11.88
CA LYS A 316 -6.39 -6.51 -10.52
C LYS A 316 -5.49 -7.32 -9.58
N THR A 317 -4.74 -6.63 -8.74
CA THR A 317 -3.82 -7.26 -7.80
C THR A 317 -4.50 -7.57 -6.47
N GLY A 318 -4.20 -8.74 -5.89
CA GLY A 318 -4.68 -9.13 -4.56
C GLY A 318 -6.12 -9.65 -4.56
N ILE A 319 -6.84 -9.34 -3.48
CA ILE A 319 -8.18 -9.87 -3.17
C ILE A 319 -9.28 -9.33 -4.11
N PHE A 320 -9.03 -8.22 -4.80
CA PHE A 320 -9.99 -7.56 -5.69
C PHE A 320 -9.93 -8.07 -7.14
N ALA A 321 -9.15 -9.12 -7.40
CA ALA A 321 -9.10 -9.75 -8.70
C ALA A 321 -10.42 -10.46 -9.02
N SER A 322 -11.16 -9.91 -9.98
CA SER A 322 -12.48 -10.37 -10.43
C SER A 322 -12.43 -11.70 -11.15
#